data_AF-A0A920H308-F1
#
_entry.id   AF-A0A920H308-F1
#
_cell.length_a   1.000
_cell.length_b   1.000
_cell.length_c   1.000
_cell.angle_alpha   90.00
_cell.angle_beta   90.00
_cell.angle_gamma   90.00
#
_symmetry.space_group_name_H-M   'P 1'
#
loop_
_entity.id
_entity.type
_entity.pdbx_description
1 polymer ?
#
loop_
_entity_poly.entity_id
_entity_poly.type
_entity_poly.pdbx_seq_one_letter_code
_entity_poly.pdbx_strand_id
1 'polypeptide(L)'
;MLSKGHNFKNLSLVVVVDVDQRLYSPNLKALEHLAQLLIQVSGRAGRVNKRGKVLIQTNFPNNSDLQYLFKEGYDAWALKNLESRKKNILSHHI
;
A
#
# COMPACT_ATOMS: atom_id res chain seq x y z
N MET A 1 -7.35 0.96 -11.58
CA MET A 1 -8.21 0.94 -10.37
C MET A 1 -9.27 -0.11 -10.57
N LEU A 2 -9.52 -0.98 -9.57
CA LEU A 2 -10.72 -1.81 -9.57
C LEU A 2 -11.93 -0.88 -9.44
N SER A 3 -12.84 -0.91 -10.41
CA SER A 3 -14.02 -0.04 -10.40
C SER A 3 -14.92 -0.36 -9.20
N LYS A 4 -15.48 0.69 -8.58
CA LYS A 4 -16.58 0.54 -7.60
C LYS A 4 -17.70 -0.25 -8.29
N GLY A 5 -18.11 -1.39 -7.72
CA GLY A 5 -19.18 -2.24 -8.26
C GLY A 5 -18.78 -3.68 -8.63
N HIS A 6 -17.49 -3.95 -8.92
CA HIS A 6 -17.06 -5.29 -9.35
C HIS A 6 -16.84 -6.26 -8.17
N ASN A 7 -17.88 -6.60 -7.41
CA ASN A 7 -17.76 -7.45 -6.21
C ASN A 7 -17.39 -8.91 -6.58
N PHE A 8 -16.29 -9.43 -6.03
CA PHE A 8 -15.87 -10.81 -6.24
C PHE A 8 -16.32 -11.66 -5.04
N LYS A 9 -17.44 -12.39 -5.20
CA LYS A 9 -18.11 -13.11 -4.10
C LYS A 9 -17.26 -14.17 -3.39
N ASN A 10 -16.16 -14.64 -3.98
CA ASN A 10 -15.29 -15.69 -3.43
C ASN A 10 -13.79 -15.30 -3.38
N LEU A 11 -13.48 -14.00 -3.39
CA LEU A 11 -12.09 -13.55 -3.30
C LEU A 11 -11.52 -13.91 -1.92
N SER A 12 -10.63 -14.89 -1.87
CA SER A 12 -10.02 -15.39 -0.64
C SER A 12 -8.51 -15.17 -0.58
N LEU A 13 -7.91 -14.85 -1.72
CA LEU A 13 -6.49 -14.54 -1.85
C LEU A 13 -6.30 -13.40 -2.84
N VAL A 14 -5.46 -12.44 -2.46
CA VAL A 14 -4.96 -11.39 -3.33
C VAL A 14 -3.45 -11.45 -3.28
N VAL A 15 -2.80 -11.44 -4.43
CA VAL A 15 -1.34 -11.38 -4.54
C VAL A 15 -0.97 -10.09 -5.24
N VAL A 16 -0.20 -9.24 -4.56
CA VAL A 16 0.42 -8.06 -5.18
C VAL A 16 1.85 -8.44 -5.53
N VAL A 17 2.10 -8.58 -6.82
CA VAL A 17 3.44 -8.91 -7.34
C VAL A 17 4.23 -7.65 -7.62
N ASP A 18 5.55 -7.75 -7.43
CA ASP A 18 6.53 -6.75 -7.80
C ASP A 18 6.23 -5.33 -7.27
N VAL A 19 6.08 -5.23 -5.94
CA VAL A 19 5.93 -3.93 -5.26
C VAL A 19 7.21 -3.10 -5.27
N ASP A 20 8.33 -3.69 -5.65
CA ASP A 20 9.63 -3.02 -5.69
C ASP A 20 9.63 -1.86 -6.70
N GLN A 21 9.01 -2.07 -7.86
CA GLN A 21 8.82 -1.00 -8.85
C GLN A 21 8.04 0.20 -8.28
N ARG A 22 7.17 -0.01 -7.28
CA ARG A 22 6.41 1.06 -6.63
C ARG A 22 7.17 1.70 -5.48
N LEU A 23 8.00 0.92 -4.78
CA LEU A 23 8.88 1.39 -3.71
C LEU A 23 9.95 2.35 -4.22
N TYR A 24 10.56 2.02 -5.34
CA TYR A 24 11.64 2.79 -5.94
C TYR A 24 11.18 3.60 -7.16
N SER A 25 9.87 3.80 -7.29
CA SER A 25 9.34 4.62 -8.36
C SER A 25 9.79 6.08 -8.19
N PRO A 26 10.19 6.77 -9.26
CA PRO A 26 10.35 8.22 -9.22
C PRO A 26 9.00 8.94 -8.99
N ASN A 27 7.89 8.23 -9.18
CA ASN A 27 6.57 8.73 -8.83
C ASN A 27 6.32 8.60 -7.32
N LEU A 28 6.37 9.74 -6.63
CA LEU A 28 6.09 9.84 -5.19
C LEU A 28 4.71 9.28 -4.78
N LYS A 29 3.76 9.15 -5.71
CA LYS A 29 2.42 8.58 -5.45
C LYS A 29 2.36 7.06 -5.61
N ALA A 30 3.42 6.40 -6.07
CA ALA A 30 3.38 4.96 -6.37
C ALA A 30 3.13 4.10 -5.12
N LEU A 31 3.75 4.45 -3.99
CA LEU A 31 3.53 3.75 -2.72
C LEU A 31 2.13 4.05 -2.14
N GLU A 32 1.63 5.26 -2.31
CA GLU A 32 0.27 5.63 -1.91
C GLU A 32 -0.78 4.82 -2.71
N HIS A 33 -0.58 4.71 -4.02
CA HIS A 33 -1.44 3.89 -4.89
C HIS A 33 -1.39 2.41 -4.52
N LEU A 34 -0.22 1.91 -4.09
CA LEU A 34 -0.09 0.55 -3.57
C LEU A 34 -0.92 0.37 -2.30
N ALA A 35 -0.78 1.28 -1.33
CA ALA A 35 -1.49 1.19 -0.08
C ALA A 35 -3.02 1.27 -0.26
N GLN A 36 -3.50 2.18 -1.12
CA GLN A 36 -4.92 2.26 -1.48
C GLN A 36 -5.43 0.97 -2.13
N LEU A 37 -4.62 0.34 -3.00
CA LEU A 37 -4.97 -0.93 -3.62
C LEU A 37 -5.07 -2.04 -2.57
N LEU A 38 -4.14 -2.10 -1.60
CA LEU A 38 -4.15 -3.06 -0.51
C LEU A 38 -5.38 -2.91 0.40
N ILE A 39 -5.79 -1.68 0.73
CA ILE A 39 -7.02 -1.40 1.49
C ILE A 39 -8.25 -1.83 0.69
N GLN A 40 -8.28 -1.50 -0.60
CA GLN A 40 -9.43 -1.80 -1.45
C GLN A 40 -9.65 -3.31 -1.61
N VAL A 41 -8.57 -4.07 -1.76
CA VAL A 41 -8.64 -5.53 -1.96
C VAL A 41 -8.84 -6.28 -0.63
N SER A 42 -8.30 -5.80 0.49
CA SER A 42 -8.54 -6.39 1.81
C SER A 42 -9.99 -6.27 2.25
N GLY A 43 -10.65 -5.12 2.00
CA GLY A 43 -12.07 -4.92 2.31
C GLY A 43 -13.05 -5.75 1.46
N ARG A 44 -12.56 -6.37 0.37
CA ARG A 44 -13.35 -7.22 -0.53
C ARG A 44 -13.21 -8.72 -0.22
N ALA A 45 -12.07 -9.14 0.31
CA ALA A 45 -11.77 -10.55 0.55
C ALA A 45 -12.38 -11.11 1.86
N GLY A 46 -13.00 -10.28 2.69
CA GLY A 46 -13.46 -10.66 4.04
C GLY A 46 -14.96 -10.90 4.24
N ARG A 47 -15.80 -10.84 3.19
CA ARG A 47 -17.27 -10.80 3.38
C ARG A 47 -17.99 -12.15 3.47
N VAL A 48 -17.32 -13.28 3.28
CA VAL A 48 -17.97 -14.61 3.28
C VAL A 48 -17.16 -15.61 4.10
N ASN A 49 -17.31 -15.61 5.43
CA ASN A 49 -16.85 -16.64 6.40
C ASN A 49 -15.41 -17.21 6.27
N LYS A 50 -14.58 -16.63 5.40
CA LYS A 50 -13.21 -17.01 5.08
C LYS A 50 -12.36 -15.76 5.21
N ARG A 51 -11.30 -15.85 6.02
CA ARG A 51 -10.30 -14.78 6.13
C ARG A 51 -9.61 -14.62 4.78
N GLY A 52 -9.87 -13.51 4.10
CA GLY A 52 -9.11 -13.11 2.93
C GLY A 52 -7.63 -12.97 3.27
N LYS A 53 -6.76 -13.59 2.49
CA LYS A 53 -5.30 -13.43 2.59
C LYS A 53 -4.82 -12.43 1.55
N VAL A 54 -3.87 -11.58 1.95
CA VAL A 54 -3.15 -10.70 1.03
C VAL A 54 -1.68 -11.08 1.11
N LEU A 55 -1.09 -11.46 -0.03
CA LEU A 55 0.33 -11.75 -0.17
C LEU A 55 0.98 -10.65 -1.00
N ILE A 56 2.20 -10.30 -0.64
CA ILE A 56 2.94 -9.23 -1.29
C ILE A 56 4.33 -9.77 -1.58
N GLN A 57 4.72 -9.69 -2.85
CA GLN A 57 6.03 -10.13 -3.30
C GLN A 57 6.94 -8.90 -3.45
N THR A 58 7.99 -8.87 -2.64
CA THR A 58 9.05 -7.86 -2.67
C THR A 58 10.40 -8.55 -2.51
N ASN A 59 11.42 -8.05 -3.18
CA ASN A 59 12.81 -8.43 -2.91
C ASN A 59 13.37 -7.72 -1.66
N PHE A 60 12.62 -6.76 -1.10
CA PHE A 60 13.03 -5.94 0.04
C PHE A 60 12.03 -6.07 1.22
N PRO A 61 11.83 -7.27 1.79
CA PRO A 61 10.85 -7.48 2.85
C PRO A 61 11.17 -6.68 4.13
N ASN A 62 12.43 -6.33 4.34
CA ASN A 62 12.89 -5.55 5.50
C ASN A 62 12.90 -4.03 5.26
N ASN A 63 12.35 -3.56 4.14
CA ASN A 63 12.25 -2.12 3.89
C ASN A 63 11.44 -1.44 5.00
N SER A 64 12.01 -0.41 5.62
CA SER A 64 11.44 0.26 6.79
C SER A 64 10.09 0.91 6.52
N ASP A 65 9.86 1.44 5.32
CA ASP A 65 8.58 2.06 4.97
C ASP A 65 7.51 1.04 4.67
N LEU A 66 7.84 -0.08 4.01
CA LEU A 66 6.91 -1.21 3.88
C LEU A 66 6.52 -1.77 5.25
N GLN A 67 7.51 -2.01 6.12
CA GLN A 67 7.28 -2.54 7.47
C GLN A 67 6.39 -1.58 8.28
N TYR A 68 6.63 -0.27 8.19
CA TYR A 68 5.81 0.74 8.83
C TYR A 68 4.37 0.75 8.29
N LEU A 69 4.20 0.71 6.97
CA LEU A 69 2.88 0.64 6.33
C LEU A 69 2.07 -0.59 6.79
N PHE A 70 2.69 -1.75 6.90
CA PHE A 70 2.00 -2.98 7.31
C PHE A 70 1.71 -3.06 8.81
N LYS A 71 2.54 -2.45 9.65
CA LYS A 71 2.38 -2.47 11.11
C LYS A 71 1.43 -1.39 11.60
N GLU A 72 1.62 -0.15 11.15
CA GLU A 72 0.89 1.02 11.65
C GLU A 72 -0.33 1.38 10.79
N GLY A 73 -0.44 0.79 9.60
CA GLY A 73 -1.52 1.04 8.67
C GLY A 73 -1.30 2.29 7.80
N TYR A 74 -2.25 2.50 6.89
CA TYR A 74 -2.16 3.53 5.85
C TYR A 74 -2.16 4.95 6.40
N ASP A 75 -3.03 5.27 7.35
CA ASP A 75 -3.19 6.65 7.82
C ASP A 75 -1.93 7.15 8.53
N ALA A 76 -1.35 6.32 9.41
CA ALA A 76 -0.09 6.60 10.08
C ALA A 76 1.06 6.76 9.07
N TRP A 77 1.17 5.85 8.10
CA TRP A 77 2.16 5.93 7.04
C TRP A 77 2.00 7.18 6.17
N ALA A 78 0.77 7.53 5.79
CA ALA A 78 0.48 8.69 4.94
C ALA A 78 0.86 10.01 5.63
N LEU A 79 0.55 10.14 6.92
CA LEU A 79 0.96 11.29 7.74
C LEU A 79 2.48 11.42 7.81
N LYS A 80 3.18 10.33 8.15
CA LYS A 80 4.66 10.28 8.16
C LYS A 80 5.26 10.69 6.82
N ASN A 81 4.70 10.18 5.71
CA ASN A 81 5.19 10.47 4.37
C ASN A 81 4.96 11.94 4.00
N LEU A 82 3.80 12.51 4.36
CA LEU A 82 3.47 13.92 4.13
C LEU A 82 4.41 14.87 4.91
N GLU A 83 4.74 14.54 6.16
CA GLU A 83 5.73 15.31 6.94
C GLU A 83 7.12 15.27 6.31
N SER A 84 7.57 14.08 5.88
CA SER A 84 8.86 13.93 5.20
C SER A 84 8.93 14.79 3.92
N ARG A 85 7.87 14.81 3.11
CA ARG A 85 7.78 15.65 1.91
C ARG A 85 7.87 17.15 2.22
N LYS A 86 7.15 17.62 3.25
CA LYS A 86 7.22 19.03 3.69
C LYS A 86 8.64 19.43 4.08
N LYS A 87 9.34 18.58 4.82
CA LYS A 87 10.75 18.82 5.20
C LYS A 87 11.70 18.88 3.99
N ASN A 88 11.51 17.99 3.02
CA ASN A 88 12.39 17.90 1.85
C ASN A 88 12.26 19.14 0.94
N ILE A 89 11.05 19.70 0.82
CA ILE A 89 10.80 20.95 0.10
C ILE A 89 11.44 22.15 0.83
N LEU A 90 11.39 22.17 2.16
CA LEU A 90 12.01 23.23 2.97
C LEU A 90 13.55 23.19 2.93
N SER A 91 14.16 22.01 2.79
CA SER A 91 15.61 21.84 2.75
C SER A 91 16.25 22.22 1.41
N HIS A 92 15.47 22.44 0.35
CA HIS A 92 15.96 22.89 -0.97
C HIS A 92 15.81 24.41 -1.17
N HIS A 93 15.32 25.14 -0.16
CA HIS A 93 15.10 26.59 -0.19
C HIS A 93 15.96 27.37 0.82
N ILE A 94 17.00 26.74 1.37
CA ILE A 94 18.05 27.36 2.19
C ILE A 94 19.38 26.97 1.54
#